data_AF-A0A3N5H5N7-F1
#
_entry.id   AF-A0A3N5H5N7-F1
#
_cell.length_a   1.000
_cell.length_b   1.000
_cell.length_c   1.000
_cell.angle_alpha   90.00
_cell.angle_beta   90.00
_cell.angle_gamma   90.00
#
_symmetry.space_group_name_H-M   'P 1'
#
loop_
_entity.id
_entity.type
_entity.pdbx_description
1 polymer ?
#
loop_
_entity_poly.entity_id
_entity_poly.type
_entity_poly.pdbx_seq_one_letter_code
_entity_poly.pdbx_strand_id
1 'polypeptide(L)'
;RDDVTYFITHPCHPPIFNDETDMAAKLDRFGGVAAKQAIVCALMQGPESDYARGEAVARTIWAPVMRSHRLTVEQIALLEPGLAETVVASLLDVMREAMDEVVRRGVPEAAARDFLLGHMNILGAVIFKEQPGVFSDACNKAIQFGKPMLMRDDWMKVFEEQEIAESIRRIT
;
A
#
# COMPACT_ATOMS: atom_id res chain seq x y z
N ARG A 1 20.78 21.24 -7.60
CA ARG A 1 21.17 22.22 -8.66
C ARG A 1 19.93 23.03 -8.95
N ASP A 2 19.99 24.35 -8.92
CA ASP A 2 18.76 25.17 -8.92
C ASP A 2 18.25 25.45 -10.35
N ASP A 3 19.07 25.14 -11.36
CA ASP A 3 18.79 25.34 -12.78
C ASP A 3 18.15 24.12 -13.47
N VAL A 4 17.76 23.11 -12.71
CA VAL A 4 17.14 21.88 -13.22
C VAL A 4 15.83 21.59 -12.52
N THR A 5 14.96 20.85 -13.20
CA THR A 5 13.71 20.37 -12.61
C THR A 5 13.92 19.01 -11.96
N TYR A 6 13.41 18.85 -10.73
CA TYR A 6 13.30 17.54 -10.07
C TYR A 6 11.83 17.16 -9.98
N PHE A 7 11.49 16.06 -10.66
CA PHE A 7 10.15 15.50 -10.70
C PHE A 7 10.21 14.07 -10.18
N ILE A 8 9.35 13.75 -9.23
CA ILE A 8 9.25 12.43 -8.59
C ILE A 8 7.95 11.81 -9.06
N THR A 9 7.99 10.54 -9.44
CA THR A 9 6.80 9.73 -9.67
C THR A 9 6.96 8.36 -9.04
N HIS A 10 5.87 7.84 -8.48
CA HIS A 10 5.84 6.51 -7.91
C HIS A 10 4.53 5.80 -8.33
N PRO A 11 4.59 4.52 -8.74
CA PRO A 11 3.38 3.75 -9.01
C PRO A 11 2.67 3.41 -7.69
N CYS A 12 1.33 3.33 -7.74
CA CYS A 12 0.55 2.78 -6.62
C CYS A 12 0.40 1.25 -6.71
N HIS A 13 0.82 0.65 -7.83
CA HIS A 13 0.49 -0.71 -8.27
C HIS A 13 -1.01 -0.91 -8.58
N PRO A 14 -1.35 -1.97 -9.33
CA PRO A 14 -2.73 -2.38 -9.54
C PRO A 14 -3.44 -2.67 -8.20
N PRO A 15 -4.66 -2.15 -7.98
CA PRO A 15 -5.37 -2.35 -6.74
C PRO A 15 -5.66 -3.83 -6.45
N ILE A 16 -5.58 -4.24 -5.17
CA ILE A 16 -5.96 -5.59 -4.73
C ILE A 16 -7.43 -5.90 -5.03
N PHE A 17 -8.29 -4.90 -4.90
CA PHE A 17 -9.68 -4.93 -5.35
C PHE A 17 -9.79 -4.18 -6.68
N ASN A 18 -9.85 -4.91 -7.79
CA ASN A 18 -9.96 -4.36 -9.12
C ASN A 18 -11.09 -5.02 -9.92
N ASP A 19 -11.47 -4.36 -11.01
CA ASP A 19 -12.50 -4.79 -11.96
C ASP A 19 -11.92 -5.35 -13.26
N GLU A 20 -10.63 -5.70 -13.26
CA GLU A 20 -9.99 -6.27 -14.45
C GLU A 20 -10.68 -7.58 -14.83
N THR A 21 -10.95 -7.76 -16.13
CA THR A 21 -11.63 -8.95 -16.65
C THR A 21 -10.70 -9.88 -17.39
N ASP A 22 -9.59 -9.35 -17.94
CA ASP A 22 -8.54 -10.14 -18.57
C ASP A 22 -7.65 -10.81 -17.52
N MET A 23 -7.28 -12.07 -17.77
CA MET A 23 -6.44 -12.85 -16.86
C MET A 23 -5.01 -12.32 -16.79
N ALA A 24 -4.48 -11.79 -17.90
CA ALA A 24 -3.15 -11.19 -17.88
C ALA A 24 -3.12 -9.96 -16.96
N ALA A 25 -4.14 -9.10 -17.04
CA ALA A 25 -4.33 -7.97 -16.12
C ALA A 25 -4.53 -8.45 -14.67
N LYS A 26 -5.35 -9.46 -14.41
CA LYS A 26 -5.52 -10.00 -13.04
C LYS A 26 -4.24 -10.52 -12.39
N LEU A 27 -3.28 -10.98 -13.20
CA LEU A 27 -2.00 -11.51 -12.72
C LEU A 27 -0.90 -10.45 -12.68
N ASP A 28 -1.11 -9.29 -13.31
CA ASP A 28 -0.22 -8.14 -13.25
C ASP A 28 -0.34 -7.45 -11.88
N ARG A 29 0.47 -7.93 -10.92
CA ARG A 29 0.51 -7.39 -9.54
C ARG A 29 1.44 -6.21 -9.39
N PHE A 30 2.35 -6.01 -10.35
CA PHE A 30 3.34 -4.92 -10.32
C PHE A 30 2.81 -3.67 -11.03
N GLY A 31 2.05 -3.85 -12.11
CA GLY A 31 1.62 -2.80 -13.02
C GLY A 31 2.61 -2.57 -14.15
N GLY A 32 2.21 -1.78 -15.14
CA GLY A 32 3.04 -1.46 -16.31
C GLY A 32 2.93 -2.47 -17.46
N VAL A 33 2.06 -3.47 -17.34
CA VAL A 33 1.87 -4.50 -18.38
C VAL A 33 0.45 -4.48 -18.91
N ALA A 34 -0.52 -4.85 -18.08
CA ALA A 34 -1.90 -5.06 -18.51
C ALA A 34 -2.92 -4.45 -17.55
N ALA A 35 -2.65 -4.48 -16.25
CA ALA A 35 -3.58 -3.93 -15.25
C ALA A 35 -3.43 -2.43 -15.10
N LYS A 36 -4.56 -1.75 -14.95
CA LYS A 36 -4.59 -0.31 -14.66
C LYS A 36 -4.06 -0.06 -13.24
N GLN A 37 -3.25 0.98 -13.10
CA GLN A 37 -2.76 1.46 -11.81
C GLN A 37 -2.91 2.97 -11.66
N ALA A 38 -2.95 3.45 -10.43
CA ALA A 38 -2.74 4.87 -10.16
C ALA A 38 -1.24 5.16 -10.04
N ILE A 39 -0.88 6.43 -10.17
CA ILE A 39 0.46 6.95 -9.89
C ILE A 39 0.34 8.19 -9.00
N VAL A 40 1.39 8.45 -8.23
CA VAL A 40 1.59 9.73 -7.52
C VAL A 40 2.76 10.47 -8.16
N CYS A 41 2.67 11.80 -8.19
CA CYS A 41 3.64 12.67 -8.84
C CYS A 41 3.90 13.92 -7.98
N ALA A 42 5.16 14.35 -7.88
CA ALA A 42 5.53 15.60 -7.23
C ALA A 42 6.56 16.38 -8.07
N LEU A 43 6.33 17.68 -8.22
CA LEU A 43 7.36 18.62 -8.70
C LEU A 43 8.08 19.18 -7.48
N MET A 44 9.27 18.66 -7.18
CA MET A 44 10.07 19.07 -6.02
C MET A 44 10.69 20.45 -6.22
N GLN A 45 11.22 20.70 -7.43
CA GLN A 45 11.71 22.02 -7.84
C GLN A 45 11.61 22.16 -9.36
N GLY A 46 11.49 23.40 -9.82
CA GLY A 46 11.34 23.73 -11.24
C GLY A 46 10.12 24.63 -11.48
N PRO A 47 9.95 25.13 -12.71
CA PRO A 47 8.78 25.91 -13.07
C PRO A 47 7.53 25.02 -13.11
N GLU A 48 6.39 25.59 -12.72
CA GLU A 48 5.10 24.90 -12.72
C GLU A 48 4.74 24.26 -14.08
N SER A 49 5.18 24.87 -15.18
CA SER A 49 5.01 24.33 -16.53
C SER A 49 5.64 22.96 -16.75
N ASP A 50 6.61 22.56 -15.93
CA ASP A 50 7.25 21.25 -16.04
C ASP A 50 6.45 20.13 -15.38
N TYR A 51 5.49 20.41 -14.49
CA TYR A 51 4.67 19.37 -13.87
C TYR A 51 3.94 18.54 -14.95
N ALA A 52 3.28 19.21 -15.90
CA ALA A 52 2.53 18.54 -16.97
C ALA A 52 3.44 17.67 -17.86
N ARG A 53 4.69 18.10 -18.07
CA ARG A 53 5.68 17.32 -18.83
C ARG A 53 6.12 16.07 -18.06
N GLY A 54 6.43 16.23 -16.77
CA GLY A 54 6.79 15.11 -15.89
C GLY A 54 5.65 14.09 -15.78
N GLU A 55 4.41 14.55 -15.60
CA GLU A 55 3.23 13.69 -15.52
C GLU A 55 2.97 12.93 -16.84
N ALA A 56 3.18 13.56 -17.99
CA ALA A 56 3.05 12.88 -19.29
C ALA A 56 4.08 11.74 -19.43
N VAL A 57 5.32 11.95 -18.99
CA VAL A 57 6.34 10.90 -18.97
C VAL A 57 5.95 9.80 -17.98
N ALA A 58 5.54 10.17 -16.76
CA ALA A 58 5.13 9.23 -15.73
C ALA A 58 3.97 8.32 -16.21
N ARG A 59 2.96 8.91 -16.83
CA ARG A 59 1.83 8.17 -17.43
C ARG A 59 2.25 7.21 -18.54
N THR A 60 3.33 7.53 -19.25
CA THR A 60 3.84 6.70 -20.34
C THR A 60 4.62 5.51 -19.78
N ILE A 61 5.53 5.75 -18.84
CA ILE A 61 6.39 4.68 -18.29
C ILE A 61 5.62 3.72 -17.36
N TRP A 62 4.53 4.19 -16.74
CA TRP A 62 3.68 3.38 -15.85
C TRP A 62 2.38 2.90 -16.51
N ALA A 63 2.21 3.09 -17.83
CA ALA A 63 0.99 2.73 -18.53
C ALA A 63 0.62 1.25 -18.33
N PRO A 64 -0.67 0.90 -18.14
CA PRO A 64 -1.84 1.77 -18.23
C PRO A 64 -2.15 2.50 -16.89
N VAL A 65 -2.26 3.84 -16.94
CA VAL A 65 -2.53 4.67 -15.75
C VAL A 65 -3.98 5.14 -15.69
N MET A 66 -4.73 4.69 -14.68
CA MET A 66 -6.12 5.12 -14.44
C MET A 66 -6.22 6.52 -13.83
N ARG A 67 -5.35 6.86 -12.87
CA ARG A 67 -5.34 8.16 -12.18
C ARG A 67 -3.91 8.59 -11.89
N SER A 68 -3.67 9.89 -11.99
CA SER A 68 -2.41 10.52 -11.57
C SER A 68 -2.73 11.53 -10.47
N HIS A 69 -2.04 11.42 -9.34
CA HIS A 69 -2.27 12.25 -8.17
C HIS A 69 -1.08 13.18 -7.94
N ARG A 70 -1.32 14.49 -7.99
CA ARG A 70 -0.30 15.47 -7.64
C ARG A 70 -0.17 15.60 -6.12
N LEU A 71 1.05 15.45 -5.61
CA LEU A 71 1.40 15.54 -4.20
C LEU A 71 2.65 16.41 -3.99
N THR A 72 2.96 16.73 -2.73
CA THR A 72 4.29 17.22 -2.34
C THR A 72 5.24 16.05 -2.09
N VAL A 73 6.55 16.32 -1.97
CA VAL A 73 7.55 15.29 -1.68
C VAL A 73 7.32 14.68 -0.30
N GLU A 74 6.96 15.51 0.68
CA GLU A 74 6.66 15.10 2.05
C GLU A 74 5.42 14.20 2.11
N GLN A 75 4.41 14.50 1.28
CA GLN A 75 3.24 13.64 1.15
C GLN A 75 3.59 12.29 0.51
N ILE A 76 4.48 12.25 -0.49
CA ILE A 76 4.98 10.99 -1.04
C ILE A 76 5.77 10.22 0.04
N ALA A 77 6.60 10.89 0.84
CA ALA A 77 7.35 10.27 1.94
C ALA A 77 6.45 9.62 3.00
N LEU A 78 5.29 10.22 3.28
CA LEU A 78 4.26 9.61 4.15
C LEU A 78 3.65 8.34 3.52
N LEU A 79 3.47 8.32 2.20
CA LEU A 79 2.99 7.14 1.49
C LEU A 79 4.05 6.05 1.43
N GLU A 80 5.29 6.41 1.12
CA GLU A 80 6.43 5.50 1.06
C GLU A 80 7.71 6.23 1.51
N PRO A 81 8.40 5.75 2.55
CA PRO A 81 8.26 4.41 3.18
C PRO A 81 7.16 4.31 4.25
N GLY A 82 6.49 5.40 4.64
CA GLY A 82 5.62 5.44 5.82
C GLY A 82 4.45 4.44 5.78
N LEU A 83 3.55 4.58 4.81
CA LEU A 83 2.34 3.75 4.74
C LEU A 83 2.62 2.39 4.08
N ALA A 84 3.30 2.37 2.94
CA ALA A 84 3.48 1.17 2.12
C ALA A 84 4.43 0.15 2.77
N GLU A 85 5.57 0.61 3.29
CA GLU A 85 6.61 -0.30 3.78
C GLU A 85 6.51 -0.46 5.30
N THR A 86 6.57 0.65 6.04
CA THR A 86 6.62 0.58 7.51
C THR A 86 5.34 0.01 8.09
N VAL A 87 4.17 0.40 7.58
CA VAL A 87 2.88 -0.13 8.05
C VAL A 87 2.46 -1.38 7.26
N VAL A 88 2.23 -1.28 5.95
CA VAL A 88 1.61 -2.37 5.19
C VAL A 88 2.54 -3.59 5.07
N ALA A 89 3.79 -3.42 4.64
CA ALA A 89 4.70 -4.55 4.49
C ALA A 89 4.98 -5.25 5.83
N SER A 90 5.27 -4.49 6.89
CA SER A 90 5.49 -5.07 8.23
C SER A 90 4.27 -5.84 8.74
N LEU A 91 3.06 -5.32 8.58
CA LEU A 91 1.85 -6.01 9.06
C LEU A 91 1.52 -7.25 8.23
N LEU A 92 1.81 -7.26 6.92
CA LEU A 92 1.70 -8.46 6.09
C LEU A 92 2.70 -9.53 6.50
N ASP A 93 3.92 -9.14 6.87
CA ASP A 93 4.93 -10.05 7.41
C ASP A 93 4.48 -10.68 8.73
N VAL A 94 3.96 -9.89 9.67
CA VAL A 94 3.36 -10.41 10.92
C VAL A 94 2.18 -11.35 10.65
N MET A 95 1.33 -11.07 9.65
CA MET A 95 0.26 -12.01 9.27
C MET A 95 0.81 -13.33 8.75
N ARG A 96 1.92 -13.31 8.02
CA ARG A 96 2.61 -14.52 7.56
C ARG A 96 3.19 -15.30 8.72
N GLU A 97 3.86 -14.64 9.67
CA GLU A 97 4.37 -15.28 10.89
C GLU A 97 3.24 -15.93 11.70
N ALA A 98 2.10 -15.25 11.86
CA ALA A 98 0.93 -15.81 12.54
C ALA A 98 0.37 -17.05 11.82
N MET A 99 0.39 -17.06 10.48
CA MET A 99 0.03 -18.23 9.68
C MET A 99 0.98 -19.40 9.96
N ASP A 100 2.28 -19.14 9.93
CA ASP A 100 3.31 -20.18 10.16
C ASP A 100 3.24 -20.71 11.61
N GLU A 101 2.89 -19.88 12.59
CA GLU A 101 2.70 -20.28 13.99
C GLU A 101 1.50 -21.23 14.17
N VAL A 102 0.36 -21.01 13.50
CA VAL A 102 -0.76 -21.96 13.58
C VAL A 102 -0.43 -23.28 12.87
N VAL A 103 0.37 -23.24 11.81
CA VAL A 103 0.89 -24.45 11.15
C VAL A 103 1.79 -25.24 12.09
N ARG A 104 2.72 -24.57 12.77
CA ARG A 104 3.57 -25.19 13.80
C ARG A 104 2.78 -25.85 14.92
N ARG A 105 1.58 -25.35 15.22
CA ARG A 105 0.65 -25.91 16.21
C ARG A 105 -0.21 -27.07 15.68
N GLY A 106 0.01 -27.49 14.44
CA GLY A 106 -0.62 -28.68 13.85
C GLY A 106 -1.73 -28.40 12.85
N VAL A 107 -1.99 -27.13 12.49
CA VAL A 107 -2.91 -26.82 11.38
C VAL A 107 -2.23 -27.19 10.05
N PRO A 108 -2.90 -27.90 9.12
CA PRO A 108 -2.34 -28.13 7.79
C PRO A 108 -2.05 -26.81 7.06
N GLU A 109 -0.89 -26.69 6.43
CA GLU A 109 -0.46 -25.43 5.79
C GLU A 109 -1.47 -24.90 4.77
N ALA A 110 -1.99 -25.77 3.89
CA ALA A 110 -3.00 -25.39 2.92
C ALA A 110 -4.26 -24.82 3.60
N ALA A 111 -4.70 -25.41 4.72
CA ALA A 111 -5.85 -24.94 5.47
C ALA A 111 -5.57 -23.57 6.10
N ALA A 112 -4.40 -23.36 6.71
CA ALA A 112 -4.02 -22.06 7.28
C ALA A 112 -3.97 -20.96 6.21
N ARG A 113 -3.37 -21.27 5.05
CA ARG A 113 -3.23 -20.34 3.93
C ARG A 113 -4.58 -19.96 3.33
N ASP A 114 -5.43 -20.94 3.02
CA ASP A 114 -6.74 -20.70 2.43
C ASP A 114 -7.64 -19.91 3.40
N PHE A 115 -7.56 -20.24 4.69
CA PHE A 115 -8.31 -19.54 5.73
C PHE A 115 -7.85 -18.08 5.85
N LEU A 116 -6.54 -17.81 5.93
CA LEU A 116 -6.00 -16.46 6.05
C LEU A 116 -6.34 -15.61 4.81
N LEU A 117 -5.99 -16.09 3.60
CA LEU A 117 -6.15 -15.30 2.38
C LEU A 117 -7.63 -15.06 2.03
N GLY A 118 -8.51 -16.03 2.30
CA GLY A 118 -9.95 -15.84 2.15
C GLY A 118 -10.49 -14.76 3.10
N HIS A 119 -10.03 -14.75 4.35
CA HIS A 119 -10.45 -13.72 5.31
C HIS A 119 -9.85 -12.35 5.00
N MET A 120 -8.60 -12.26 4.53
CA MET A 120 -8.02 -10.99 4.08
C MET A 120 -8.85 -10.33 2.98
N ASN A 121 -9.40 -11.13 2.05
CA ASN A 121 -10.27 -10.62 0.99
C ASN A 121 -11.54 -9.96 1.55
N ILE A 122 -12.34 -10.69 2.33
CA ILE A 122 -13.62 -10.17 2.83
C ILE A 122 -13.44 -9.10 3.91
N LEU A 123 -12.48 -9.27 4.84
CA LEU A 123 -12.21 -8.28 5.89
C LEU A 123 -11.68 -6.98 5.28
N GLY A 124 -10.76 -7.08 4.30
CA GLY A 124 -10.26 -5.93 3.56
C GLY A 124 -11.38 -5.20 2.81
N ALA A 125 -12.21 -5.93 2.07
CA ALA A 125 -13.30 -5.33 1.30
C ALA A 125 -14.30 -4.56 2.18
N VAL A 126 -14.60 -5.06 3.38
CA VAL A 126 -15.48 -4.38 4.34
C VAL A 126 -14.80 -3.17 4.99
N ILE A 127 -13.56 -3.31 5.48
CA ILE A 127 -12.81 -2.21 6.13
C ILE A 127 -12.63 -1.02 5.19
N PHE A 128 -12.23 -1.30 3.95
CA PHE A 128 -11.96 -0.29 2.93
C PHE A 128 -13.21 0.11 2.14
N LYS A 129 -14.40 -0.39 2.52
CA LYS A 129 -15.71 -0.02 1.96
C LYS A 129 -15.88 -0.35 0.46
N GLU A 130 -15.15 -1.35 -0.04
CA GLU A 130 -15.37 -1.93 -1.37
C GLU A 130 -16.67 -2.74 -1.43
N GLN A 131 -17.12 -3.28 -0.28
CA GLN A 131 -18.38 -3.97 -0.16
C GLN A 131 -19.21 -3.42 1.01
N PRO A 132 -20.52 -3.17 0.83
CA PRO A 132 -21.39 -2.83 1.94
C PRO A 132 -21.46 -4.02 2.92
N GLY A 133 -21.21 -3.75 4.19
CA GLY A 133 -21.24 -4.75 5.24
C GLY A 133 -20.90 -4.16 6.60
N VAL A 134 -21.29 -4.87 7.65
CA VAL A 134 -20.82 -4.61 9.01
C VAL A 134 -20.12 -5.85 9.52
N PHE A 135 -19.08 -5.64 10.31
CA PHE A 135 -18.50 -6.74 11.07
C PHE A 135 -19.49 -7.30 12.06
N SER A 136 -19.45 -8.62 12.26
CA SER A 136 -20.17 -9.25 13.35
C SER A 136 -19.68 -8.72 14.70
N ASP A 137 -20.54 -8.75 15.72
CA ASP A 137 -20.17 -8.37 17.09
C ASP A 137 -18.91 -9.11 17.58
N ALA A 138 -18.74 -10.37 17.16
CA ALA A 138 -17.57 -11.17 17.47
C ALA A 138 -16.29 -10.60 16.82
N CYS A 139 -16.34 -10.20 15.55
CA CYS A 139 -15.20 -9.61 14.86
C CYS A 139 -14.84 -8.24 15.44
N ASN A 140 -15.84 -7.41 15.78
CA ASN A 140 -15.60 -6.12 16.45
C ASN A 140 -14.92 -6.31 17.81
N LYS A 141 -15.36 -7.29 18.62
CA LYS A 141 -14.71 -7.64 19.88
C LYS A 141 -13.27 -8.13 19.66
N ALA A 142 -13.03 -8.95 18.64
CA ALA A 142 -11.67 -9.40 18.31
C ALA A 142 -10.74 -8.22 18.00
N ILE A 143 -11.20 -7.20 17.27
CA ILE A 143 -10.42 -5.98 17.01
C ILE A 143 -10.19 -5.19 18.31
N GLN A 144 -11.25 -5.02 19.12
CA GLN A 144 -11.20 -4.25 20.38
C GLN A 144 -10.13 -4.78 21.34
N PHE A 145 -10.01 -6.10 21.48
CA PHE A 145 -9.03 -6.72 22.38
C PHE A 145 -7.71 -7.08 21.69
N GLY A 146 -7.75 -7.36 20.38
CA GLY A 146 -6.57 -7.74 19.61
C GLY A 146 -5.61 -6.58 19.35
N LYS A 147 -6.14 -5.38 19.03
CA LYS A 147 -5.28 -4.23 18.70
C LYS A 147 -4.34 -3.83 19.85
N PRO A 148 -4.80 -3.70 21.12
CA PRO A 148 -3.89 -3.42 22.25
C PRO A 148 -2.91 -4.55 22.56
N MET A 149 -3.23 -5.80 22.22
CA MET A 149 -2.34 -6.94 22.42
C MET A 149 -1.20 -7.00 21.40
N LEU A 150 -1.46 -6.52 20.18
CA LEU A 150 -0.53 -6.62 19.04
C LEU A 150 0.25 -5.34 18.77
N MET A 151 -0.40 -4.18 18.97
CA MET A 151 0.16 -2.89 18.59
C MET A 151 0.72 -2.18 19.81
N ARG A 152 1.88 -1.52 19.64
CA ARG A 152 2.30 -0.49 20.59
C ARG A 152 1.29 0.66 20.61
N ASP A 153 1.05 1.26 21.78
CA ASP A 153 0.10 2.38 21.93
C ASP A 153 0.46 3.58 21.04
N ASP A 154 1.75 3.80 20.81
CA ASP A 154 2.31 4.92 20.04
C ASP A 154 2.60 4.57 18.57
N TRP A 155 2.09 3.45 18.03
CA TRP A 155 2.48 2.98 16.69
C TRP A 155 2.26 3.99 15.55
N MET A 156 1.33 4.94 15.70
CA MET A 156 1.08 5.98 14.68
C MET A 156 2.22 7.02 14.57
N LYS A 157 3.16 7.04 15.52
CA LYS A 157 4.33 7.93 15.46
C LYS A 157 5.22 7.69 14.23
N VAL A 158 5.09 6.54 13.57
CA VAL A 158 5.81 6.24 12.31
C VAL A 158 5.58 7.27 11.21
N PHE A 159 4.54 8.10 11.33
CA PHE A 159 4.23 9.20 10.42
C PHE A 159 4.73 10.57 10.89
N GLU A 160 5.40 10.65 12.04
CA GLU A 160 6.07 11.87 12.50
C GLU A 160 7.27 12.17 11.60
N GLU A 161 7.53 13.45 11.36
CA GLU A 161 8.58 13.92 10.43
C GLU A 161 9.95 13.29 10.72
N GLN A 162 10.30 13.16 12.01
CA GLN A 162 11.59 12.58 12.42
C GLN A 162 11.68 11.08 12.12
N GLU A 163 10.61 10.31 12.34
CA GLU A 163 10.58 8.88 12.07
C GLU A 163 10.60 8.62 10.55
N ILE A 164 9.88 9.44 9.77
CA ILE A 164 9.92 9.40 8.30
C ILE A 164 11.34 9.73 7.79
N ALA A 165 11.94 10.83 8.22
CA ALA A 165 13.28 11.22 7.79
C ALA A 165 14.33 10.14 8.12
N GLU A 166 14.24 9.56 9.32
CA GLU A 166 15.14 8.49 9.76
C GLU A 166 14.92 7.18 8.97
N SER A 167 13.68 6.85 8.61
CA SER A 167 13.38 5.70 7.74
C SER A 167 13.98 5.87 6.33
N ILE A 168 13.88 7.06 5.74
CA ILE A 168 14.50 7.39 4.45
C ILE A 168 16.02 7.28 4.54
N ARG A 169 16.64 7.81 5.62
CA ARG A 169 18.09 7.73 5.85
C ARG A 169 18.64 6.30 5.90
N ARG A 170 17.81 5.31 6.23
CA ARG A 170 18.24 3.89 6.25
C ARG A 170 18.31 3.26 4.86
N ILE A 171 17.66 3.86 3.86
CA ILE A 171 17.52 3.31 2.51
C ILE A 171 18.18 4.19 1.43
N THR A 172 18.82 5.31 1.80
CA THR A 172 19.55 6.23 0.90
C THR A 172 20.92 6.55 1.45
#